data_AF-A0A3Q7NIM3-F1
#
_entry.id   AF-A0A3Q7NIM3-F1
#
_cell.length_a   1.000
_cell.length_b   1.000
_cell.length_c   1.000
_cell.angle_alpha   90.00
_cell.angle_beta   90.00
_cell.angle_gamma   90.00
#
_symmetry.space_group_name_H-M   'P 1'
#
loop_
_entity.id
_entity.type
_entity.pdbx_description
1 polymer ?
#
loop_
_entity_poly.entity_id
_entity_poly.type
_entity_poly.pdbx_seq_one_letter_code
_entity_poly.pdbx_strand_id
1 'polypeptide(L)'
;NNFINLSFLRLFRAARLIKLLHRGYTIRILLWTFVQSFKALPYMCLLITILFFIYATIGMQVFGNIALDDDTSINRRNTFRTFLQALMLLF
;
A
#
# COMPACT_ATOMS: atom_id res chain seq x y z
N ASN A 1 -21.99 3.09 -16.64
CA ASN A 1 -21.01 4.16 -16.33
C ASN A 1 -21.39 5.03 -15.11
N ASN A 2 -21.95 4.49 -14.01
CA ASN A 2 -22.31 5.29 -12.82
C ASN A 2 -22.41 4.44 -11.51
N PHE A 3 -21.68 3.33 -11.39
CA PHE A 3 -21.74 2.46 -10.19
C PHE A 3 -20.55 2.62 -9.23
N ILE A 4 -19.45 3.26 -9.68
CA ILE A 4 -18.23 3.40 -8.87
C ILE A 4 -18.41 4.36 -7.68
N ASN A 5 -19.43 5.23 -7.70
CA ASN A 5 -19.64 6.23 -6.65
C ASN A 5 -20.66 5.85 -5.56
N LEU A 6 -21.57 4.89 -5.77
CA LEU A 6 -22.59 4.56 -4.76
C LEU A 6 -22.04 3.75 -3.57
N SER A 7 -21.12 2.81 -3.84
CA SER A 7 -20.44 2.05 -2.78
C SER A 7 -19.45 2.93 -2.01
N PHE A 8 -18.76 3.85 -2.69
CA PHE A 8 -17.83 4.80 -2.08
C PHE A 8 -18.56 5.85 -1.21
N LEU A 9 -19.73 6.32 -1.63
CA LEU A 9 -20.59 7.22 -0.84
C LEU A 9 -21.16 6.56 0.42
N ARG A 10 -21.37 5.23 0.45
CA ARG A 10 -21.73 4.49 1.67
C ARG A 10 -20.57 4.49 2.69
N LEU A 11 -19.32 4.41 2.22
CA LEU A 11 -18.14 4.61 3.06
C LEU A 11 -18.11 6.03 3.65
N PHE A 12 -18.49 7.05 2.88
CA PHE A 12 -18.59 8.41 3.38
C PHE A 12 -19.65 8.56 4.49
N ARG A 13 -20.74 7.78 4.42
CA ARG A 13 -21.74 7.72 5.50
C ARG A 13 -21.18 7.06 6.76
N ALA A 14 -20.33 6.04 6.63
CA ALA A 14 -19.58 5.46 7.76
C ALA A 14 -18.58 6.46 8.36
N ALA A 15 -18.03 7.40 7.58
CA ALA A 15 -17.21 8.48 8.12
C ALA A 15 -17.97 9.41 9.09
N ARG A 16 -19.31 9.50 8.99
CA ARG A 16 -20.14 10.20 9.99
C ARG A 16 -20.06 9.51 11.38
N LEU A 17 -19.95 8.18 11.45
CA LEU A 17 -19.72 7.46 12.71
C LEU A 17 -18.34 7.76 13.28
N ILE A 18 -17.30 7.82 12.44
CA ILE A 18 -15.94 8.24 12.84
C ILE A 18 -15.97 9.67 13.41
N LYS A 19 -16.73 10.57 12.80
CA LYS A 19 -16.94 11.95 13.27
C LYS A 19 -17.65 12.02 14.63
N LEU A 20 -18.54 11.07 14.93
CA LEU A 20 -19.21 10.94 16.23
C LEU A 20 -18.24 10.49 17.32
N LEU A 21 -17.35 9.54 17.00
CA LEU A 21 -16.28 9.08 17.90
C LEU A 21 -15.34 10.23 18.30
N HIS A 22 -15.11 11.18 17.40
CA HIS A 22 -14.25 12.34 17.65
C HIS A 22 -14.82 13.37 18.66
N ARG A 23 -16.05 13.16 19.16
CA ARG A 23 -16.71 14.03 20.16
C ARG A 23 -16.26 13.75 21.60
N GLY A 24 -15.69 12.57 21.87
CA GLY A 24 -15.12 12.21 23.16
C GLY A 24 -13.72 12.80 23.36
N TYR A 25 -13.47 13.46 24.50
CA TYR A 25 -12.20 14.13 24.81
C TYR A 25 -10.99 13.18 24.71
N THR A 26 -11.12 11.96 25.24
CA THR A 26 -10.10 10.90 25.17
C THR A 26 -9.81 10.43 23.75
N ILE A 27 -10.84 10.24 22.93
CA ILE A 27 -10.71 9.72 21.56
C ILE A 27 -10.04 10.74 20.65
N ARG A 28 -10.32 12.03 20.86
CA ARG A 28 -9.65 13.13 20.17
C ARG A 28 -8.15 13.20 20.50
N ILE A 29 -7.77 12.99 21.76
CA ILE A 29 -6.35 12.93 22.16
C ILE A 29 -5.69 11.72 21.50
N LEU A 30 -6.34 10.55 21.51
CA LEU A 30 -5.80 9.32 20.94
C LEU A 30 -5.61 9.40 19.42
N LEU A 31 -6.58 9.99 18.70
CA LEU A 31 -6.47 10.24 17.27
C LEU A 31 -5.41 11.30 16.95
N TRP A 32 -5.29 12.34 17.79
CA TRP A 32 -4.25 13.34 17.65
C TRP A 32 -2.85 12.76 17.86
N THR A 33 -2.65 11.94 18.89
CA THR A 33 -1.38 11.22 19.12
C THR A 33 -1.11 10.20 18.03
N PHE A 34 -2.13 9.50 17.51
CA PHE A 34 -2.00 8.60 16.37
C PHE A 34 -1.54 9.32 15.10
N VAL A 35 -2.18 10.43 14.75
CA VAL A 35 -1.78 11.29 13.61
C VAL A 35 -0.37 11.85 13.83
N GLN A 36 -0.01 12.19 15.07
CA GLN A 36 1.34 12.61 15.41
C GLN A 36 2.36 11.48 15.21
N SER A 37 2.00 10.23 15.50
CA SER A 37 2.84 9.06 15.17
C SER A 37 3.04 8.91 13.66
N PHE A 38 2.05 9.21 12.82
CA PHE A 38 2.27 9.23 11.36
C PHE A 38 3.33 10.23 10.90
N LYS A 39 3.52 11.35 11.62
CA LYS A 39 4.59 12.31 11.33
C LYS A 39 5.98 11.80 11.72
N ALA A 40 6.06 10.84 12.65
CA ALA A 40 7.31 10.19 13.07
C ALA A 40 7.63 8.93 12.25
N LEU A 41 6.63 8.34 11.60
CA LEU A 41 6.77 7.18 10.72
C LEU A 41 7.40 7.40 9.32
N PRO A 42 7.55 8.61 8.74
CA PRO A 42 8.01 8.72 7.35
C PRO A 42 9.47 8.27 7.23
N TYR A 43 10.29 8.46 8.27
CA TYR A 43 11.68 8.00 8.27
C TYR A 43 11.79 6.47 8.19
N MET A 44 10.96 5.75 8.95
CA MET A 44 10.93 4.28 8.91
C MET A 44 10.35 3.76 7.59
N CYS A 45 9.28 4.40 7.10
CA CYS A 45 8.66 4.05 5.82
C CYS A 45 9.60 4.30 4.63
N LEU A 46 10.35 5.41 4.65
CA LEU A 46 11.37 5.70 3.65
C LEU A 46 12.48 4.66 3.65
N LEU A 47 12.95 4.24 4.83
CA LEU A 47 13.96 3.19 4.95
C LEU A 47 13.49 1.88 4.30
N ILE A 48 12.26 1.45 4.63
CA ILE A 48 11.63 0.24 4.05
C ILE A 48 11.47 0.39 2.54
N THR A 49 11.04 1.56 2.07
CA THR A 49 10.87 1.85 0.63
C THR A 49 12.18 1.77 -0.13
N ILE A 50 13.28 2.31 0.42
CA ILE A 50 14.61 2.23 -0.19
C ILE A 50 15.09 0.78 -0.25
N LEU A 51 14.86 0.00 0.81
CA LEU A 51 15.19 -1.42 0.85
C LEU A 51 14.44 -2.17 -0.26
N PHE A 52 13.13 -1.99 -0.36
CA PHE A 52 12.32 -2.57 -1.44
C PHE A 52 12.76 -2.10 -2.83
N PHE A 53 13.17 -0.84 -2.98
CA PHE A 53 13.67 -0.31 -4.25
C PHE A 53 14.94 -1.01 -4.73
N ILE A 54 15.90 -1.24 -3.82
CA ILE A 54 17.16 -1.93 -4.13
C ILE A 54 16.87 -3.39 -4.52
N TYR A 55 16.09 -4.12 -3.72
CA TYR A 55 15.74 -5.51 -4.03
C TYR A 55 14.91 -5.65 -5.32
N ALA A 56 13.99 -4.73 -5.58
CA ALA A 56 13.21 -4.72 -6.83
C ALA A 56 14.11 -4.50 -8.04
N THR A 57 15.03 -3.53 -8.00
CA THR A 57 15.94 -3.23 -9.13
C THR A 57 16.89 -4.40 -9.41
N ILE A 58 17.46 -4.99 -8.37
CA ILE A 58 18.31 -6.19 -8.49
C ILE A 58 17.47 -7.36 -9.05
N GLY A 59 16.25 -7.57 -8.54
CA GLY A 59 15.35 -8.63 -9.01
C GLY A 59 14.95 -8.46 -10.48
N MET A 60 14.71 -7.22 -10.94
CA MET A 60 14.45 -6.94 -12.36
C MET A 60 15.67 -7.20 -13.24
N GLN A 61 16.88 -6.90 -12.78
CA GLN A 61 18.10 -7.13 -13.56
C GLN A 61 18.52 -8.61 -13.58
N VAL A 62 18.31 -9.35 -12.49
CA VAL A 62 18.69 -10.77 -12.37
C VAL A 62 17.62 -11.70 -12.94
N PHE A 63 16.33 -11.43 -12.68
CA PHE A 63 15.21 -12.29 -13.06
C PHE A 63 14.35 -11.72 -14.21
N GLY A 64 14.63 -10.51 -14.71
CA GLY A 64 13.81 -9.87 -15.75
C GLY A 64 13.91 -10.50 -17.15
N ASN A 65 14.95 -11.28 -17.42
CA ASN A 65 15.15 -11.98 -18.70
C ASN A 65 14.75 -13.47 -18.66
N ILE A 66 14.07 -13.91 -17.60
CA ILE A 66 13.55 -15.28 -17.55
C ILE A 66 12.35 -15.39 -18.50
N ALA A 67 12.36 -16.45 -19.32
CA ALA A 67 11.27 -16.78 -20.21
C ALA A 67 9.99 -16.98 -19.39
N LEU A 68 8.96 -16.20 -19.68
CA LEU A 68 7.66 -16.32 -19.04
C LEU A 68 7.01 -17.59 -19.55
N ASP A 69 6.87 -18.59 -18.69
CA ASP A 69 6.19 -19.85 -19.00
C ASP A 69 4.95 -19.97 -18.11
N ASP A 70 3.78 -20.07 -18.73
CA ASP A 70 2.48 -19.97 -18.04
C ASP A 70 2.21 -21.17 -17.10
N ASP A 71 2.97 -22.27 -17.23
CA ASP A 71 2.90 -23.48 -16.39
C ASP A 71 3.83 -23.47 -15.16
N THR A 72 4.65 -22.43 -15.00
CA THR A 72 5.58 -22.29 -13.86
C THR A 72 5.13 -21.21 -12.87
N SER A 73 5.75 -21.18 -11.68
CA SER A 73 5.48 -20.18 -10.63
C SER A 73 5.85 -18.73 -11.01
N ILE A 74 6.44 -18.51 -12.20
CA ILE A 74 6.79 -17.21 -12.79
C ILE A 74 5.84 -16.90 -13.97
N ASN A 75 4.60 -16.57 -13.62
CA ASN A 75 3.54 -16.27 -14.60
C ASN A 75 3.49 -14.73 -14.91
N ARG A 76 2.78 -14.31 -15.97
CA ARG A 76 2.62 -12.91 -16.43
C ARG A 76 2.07 -11.94 -15.37
N ARG A 77 1.45 -12.47 -14.31
CA ARG A 77 0.99 -11.74 -13.11
C ARG A 77 2.06 -11.60 -12.03
N ASN A 78 3.09 -12.44 -12.02
CA ASN A 78 4.15 -12.50 -11.03
C ASN A 78 5.53 -12.31 -11.69
N THR A 79 5.77 -11.12 -12.24
CA THR A 79 6.93 -10.85 -13.09
C THR A 79 7.77 -9.67 -12.60
N PHE A 80 9.10 -9.83 -12.59
CA PHE A 80 10.08 -8.76 -12.34
C PHE A 80 10.34 -7.89 -13.58
N ARG A 81 9.34 -7.62 -14.40
CA ARG A 81 9.50 -6.79 -15.62
C ARG A 81 9.15 -5.34 -15.37
N THR A 82 8.31 -5.07 -14.38
CA THR A 82 7.92 -3.70 -14.00
C THR A 82 8.18 -3.46 -12.52
N PHE A 83 8.63 -2.25 -12.20
CA PHE A 83 8.99 -1.84 -10.84
C PHE A 83 7.85 -2.08 -9.83
N LEU A 84 6.61 -1.77 -10.23
CA LEU A 84 5.44 -1.88 -9.36
C LEU A 84 5.03 -3.35 -9.12
N GLN A 85 5.29 -4.23 -10.09
CA GLN A 85 5.04 -5.66 -9.97
C GLN A 85 6.13 -6.37 -9.15
N ALA A 86 7.40 -5.96 -9.32
CA ALA A 86 8.50 -6.39 -8.45
C ALA A 86 8.29 -5.94 -6.99
N LEU A 87 7.76 -4.73 -6.79
CA LEU A 87 7.37 -4.24 -5.47
C LEU A 87 6.21 -5.06 -4.87
N MET A 88 5.19 -5.41 -5.65
CA MET A 88 4.08 -6.27 -5.22
C MET A 88 4.50 -7.70 -4.88
N LEU A 89 5.56 -8.21 -5.50
CA LEU A 89 6.11 -9.54 -5.26
C LEU A 89 6.99 -9.56 -3.99
N LEU A 90 7.67 -8.46 -3.72
CA LEU A 90 8.50 -8.30 -2.52
C LEU A 90 7.68 -7.94 -1.27
N PHE A 91 6.52 -7.30 -1.43
CA PHE A 91 5.59 -6.96 -0.34
C PHE A 91 4.85 -8.20 0.17
#